data_AF-A0A3C0Q4S8-F1
#
_entry.id   AF-A0A3C0Q4S8-F1
#
_cell.length_a   1.000
_cell.length_b   1.000
_cell.length_c   1.000
_cell.angle_alpha   90.00
_cell.angle_beta   90.00
_cell.angle_gamma   90.00
#
_symmetry.space_group_name_H-M   'P 1'
#
loop_
_entity.id
_entity.type
_entity.pdbx_description
1 polymer ?
#
loop_
_entity_poly.entity_id
_entity_poly.type
_entity_poly.pdbx_seq_one_letter_code
_entity_poly.pdbx_strand_id
1 'polypeptide(L)'
;MMVNSSLPENQEMASQDDEHIDLLIRSDENIQHNNKKSRRHSKIVRSMRLILPVAALAVIVIIMAWKSDNNSVTAVPREEISPQTVSQNELVNPKFQSEDNSGQPYSITADKATQNAEDMNTLFLHKPVANITLKSGSTVSLTAINGEYQQAEKGLMLDGAVEVQNDSGYKIQTQKMNIDVTGQIITSDTPVTGHGPQADITASGLNVNGDSKILIFNGPAKLTLRKAEPVSSAPPSSR
;
A
#
# COMPACT_ATOMS: atom_id res chain seq x y z
N MET A 1 -98.98 28.58 -49.28
CA MET A 1 -99.77 27.73 -50.19
C MET A 1 -99.92 26.37 -49.51
N MET A 2 -101.16 26.04 -49.11
CA MET A 2 -101.76 24.71 -48.85
C MET A 2 -101.08 23.64 -47.96
N VAL A 3 -101.64 23.50 -46.75
CA VAL A 3 -102.17 22.29 -46.04
C VAL A 3 -101.97 20.91 -46.68
N ASN A 4 -101.50 19.92 -45.89
CA ASN A 4 -102.07 18.55 -45.76
C ASN A 4 -101.35 17.78 -44.63
N SER A 5 -101.93 17.39 -43.50
CA SER A 5 -103.05 16.47 -43.21
C SER A 5 -102.69 14.98 -43.33
N SER A 6 -102.90 14.28 -42.20
CA SER A 6 -103.47 12.92 -42.06
C SER A 6 -102.54 11.73 -41.79
N LEU A 7 -102.57 11.30 -40.52
CA LEU A 7 -102.67 9.90 -40.08
C LEU A 7 -103.86 9.20 -40.80
N PRO A 8 -103.83 7.86 -40.98
CA PRO A 8 -104.32 6.91 -39.97
C PRO A 8 -103.46 5.61 -40.03
N GLU A 9 -103.76 4.42 -39.50
CA GLU A 9 -104.90 3.85 -38.82
C GLU A 9 -104.41 2.62 -38.04
N ASN A 10 -105.26 2.21 -37.12
CA ASN A 10 -105.08 1.27 -36.04
C ASN A 10 -105.30 -0.19 -36.49
N GLN A 11 -104.91 -1.13 -35.63
CA GLN A 11 -105.43 -2.51 -35.52
C GLN A 11 -104.98 -3.48 -36.64
N GLU A 12 -104.68 -4.75 -36.37
CA GLU A 12 -105.46 -5.68 -35.58
C GLU A 12 -104.66 -6.94 -35.19
N MET A 13 -105.24 -7.64 -34.23
CA MET A 13 -104.91 -8.88 -33.53
C MET A 13 -104.48 -10.07 -34.40
N ALA A 14 -103.56 -10.89 -33.89
CA ALA A 14 -103.69 -12.35 -33.91
C ALA A 14 -102.67 -12.98 -32.97
N SER A 15 -103.20 -13.68 -31.97
CA SER A 15 -102.52 -14.52 -31.01
C SER A 15 -102.26 -15.93 -31.57
N GLN A 16 -101.11 -16.46 -31.18
CA GLN A 16 -100.84 -17.89 -30.94
C GLN A 16 -100.82 -18.80 -32.18
N ASP A 17 -99.62 -19.26 -32.54
CA ASP A 17 -99.36 -20.62 -33.03
C ASP A 17 -97.88 -20.96 -32.82
N ASP A 18 -97.66 -21.73 -31.75
CA ASP A 18 -96.81 -22.91 -31.65
C ASP A 18 -95.30 -22.85 -31.95
N GLU A 19 -94.56 -23.04 -30.85
CA GLU A 19 -93.50 -24.04 -30.72
C GLU A 19 -92.53 -24.22 -31.90
N HIS A 20 -91.64 -23.25 -32.07
CA HIS A 20 -90.25 -23.59 -32.36
C HIS A 20 -89.32 -22.79 -31.43
N ILE A 21 -89.23 -23.33 -30.21
CA ILE A 21 -88.05 -23.22 -29.35
C ILE A 21 -86.84 -23.64 -30.19
N ASP A 22 -85.94 -22.72 -30.56
CA ASP A 22 -84.49 -22.99 -30.49
C ASP A 22 -83.55 -21.80 -30.76
N LEU A 23 -84.05 -20.57 -30.80
CA LEU A 23 -83.18 -19.38 -30.89
C LEU A 23 -83.51 -18.37 -29.80
N LEU A 24 -83.79 -18.88 -28.60
CA LEU A 24 -83.49 -18.12 -27.40
C LEU A 24 -81.99 -18.24 -27.12
N ILE A 25 -81.33 -17.09 -27.08
CA ILE A 25 -80.02 -16.86 -26.47
C ILE A 25 -78.84 -17.14 -27.42
N ARG A 26 -78.61 -16.26 -28.39
CA ARG A 26 -77.25 -16.03 -28.90
C ARG A 26 -77.02 -14.58 -29.31
N SER A 27 -76.43 -13.86 -28.35
CA SER A 27 -75.32 -12.92 -28.57
C SER A 27 -75.58 -11.71 -29.46
N ASP A 28 -76.33 -10.74 -28.92
CA ASP A 28 -76.01 -9.33 -29.15
C ASP A 28 -75.30 -8.80 -27.92
N GLU A 29 -73.97 -8.84 -27.95
CA GLU A 29 -73.11 -7.82 -27.34
C GLU A 29 -71.67 -8.09 -27.73
N ASN A 30 -70.91 -7.01 -27.90
CA ASN A 30 -69.48 -6.95 -28.23
C ASN A 30 -69.15 -6.74 -29.72
N ILE A 31 -69.77 -5.73 -30.33
CA ILE A 31 -68.93 -4.72 -30.98
C ILE A 31 -68.33 -3.87 -29.86
N GLN A 32 -67.05 -3.54 -30.00
CA GLN A 32 -66.17 -2.84 -29.05
C GLN A 32 -65.42 -3.76 -28.07
N HIS A 33 -64.14 -4.00 -28.36
CA HIS A 33 -63.02 -3.46 -27.57
C HIS A 33 -61.73 -4.14 -28.05
N ASN A 34 -60.99 -3.47 -28.92
CA ASN A 34 -59.85 -2.65 -28.51
C ASN A 34 -58.62 -3.50 -28.15
N ASN A 35 -57.70 -3.56 -29.11
CA ASN A 35 -56.25 -3.64 -28.96
C ASN A 35 -55.75 -3.55 -27.50
N LYS A 36 -55.54 -4.70 -26.87
CA LYS A 36 -54.81 -4.77 -25.59
C LYS A 36 -53.81 -5.92 -25.52
N LYS A 37 -53.16 -6.22 -26.65
CA LYS A 37 -51.82 -6.84 -26.66
C LYS A 37 -50.77 -5.76 -26.89
N SER A 38 -50.33 -5.09 -25.81
CA SER A 38 -48.99 -4.45 -25.69
C SER A 38 -48.82 -3.54 -24.47
N ARG A 39 -49.87 -3.26 -23.67
CA ARG A 39 -49.73 -2.35 -22.51
C ARG A 39 -49.02 -2.95 -21.28
N ARG A 40 -48.71 -4.24 -21.26
CA ARG A 40 -48.01 -4.90 -20.14
C ARG A 40 -46.47 -4.82 -20.23
N HIS A 41 -45.89 -4.67 -21.43
CA HIS A 41 -44.44 -4.47 -21.58
C HIS A 41 -44.00 -3.01 -21.36
N SER A 42 -44.88 -2.02 -21.59
CA SER A 42 -44.54 -0.60 -21.45
C SER A 42 -44.39 -0.14 -19.98
N LYS A 43 -45.10 -0.77 -19.03
CA LYS A 43 -45.02 -0.41 -17.61
C LYS A 43 -43.78 -0.98 -16.92
N ILE A 44 -43.35 -2.19 -17.30
CA ILE A 44 -42.17 -2.86 -16.74
C ILE A 44 -40.88 -2.11 -17.11
N VAL A 45 -40.77 -1.64 -18.37
CA VAL A 45 -39.59 -0.87 -18.81
C VAL A 45 -39.55 0.53 -18.17
N ARG A 46 -40.72 1.16 -17.95
CA ARG A 46 -40.81 2.47 -17.29
C ARG A 46 -40.50 2.39 -15.78
N SER A 47 -40.85 1.30 -15.10
CA SER A 47 -40.42 1.06 -13.72
C SER A 47 -38.92 0.74 -13.63
N MET A 48 -38.35 0.04 -14.62
CA MET A 48 -36.92 -0.29 -14.64
C MET A 48 -36.02 0.94 -14.81
N ARG A 49 -36.52 2.01 -15.46
CA ARG A 49 -35.82 3.30 -15.59
C ARG A 49 -35.73 4.09 -14.28
N LEU A 50 -36.58 3.77 -13.30
CA LEU A 50 -36.60 4.42 -11.97
C LEU A 50 -35.98 3.53 -10.89
N ILE A 51 -36.19 2.21 -10.95
CA ILE A 51 -35.64 1.26 -9.98
C ILE A 51 -34.11 1.21 -10.08
N LEU A 52 -33.54 1.33 -11.27
CA LEU A 52 -32.09 1.23 -11.46
C LEU A 52 -31.30 2.35 -10.75
N PRO A 53 -31.63 3.65 -10.90
CA PRO A 53 -30.93 4.69 -10.14
C PRO A 53 -31.22 4.62 -8.63
N VAL A 54 -32.42 4.21 -8.22
CA VAL A 54 -32.76 4.03 -6.80
C VAL A 54 -31.97 2.88 -6.17
N ALA A 55 -31.81 1.76 -6.90
CA ALA A 55 -30.99 0.64 -6.45
C ALA A 55 -29.51 1.02 -6.36
N ALA A 56 -28.98 1.79 -7.32
CA ALA A 56 -27.62 2.30 -7.25
C ALA A 56 -27.39 3.20 -6.03
N LEU A 57 -28.32 4.12 -5.75
CA LEU A 57 -28.28 4.94 -4.53
C LEU A 57 -28.40 4.11 -3.25
N ALA A 58 -29.27 3.10 -3.23
CA ALA A 58 -29.41 2.19 -2.10
C ALA A 58 -28.12 1.42 -1.82
N VAL A 59 -27.41 0.95 -2.85
CA VAL A 59 -26.10 0.30 -2.71
C VAL A 59 -25.06 1.27 -2.16
N ILE A 60 -25.03 2.53 -2.62
CA ILE A 60 -24.11 3.56 -2.10
C ILE A 60 -24.40 3.85 -0.61
N VAL A 61 -25.67 3.98 -0.24
CA VAL A 61 -26.09 4.19 1.16
C VAL A 61 -25.74 2.97 2.02
N ILE A 62 -25.93 1.75 1.51
CA ILE A 62 -25.53 0.52 2.20
C ILE A 62 -24.01 0.46 2.40
N ILE A 63 -23.20 0.83 1.39
CA ILE A 63 -21.74 0.86 1.50
C ILE A 63 -21.28 1.94 2.49
N MET A 64 -21.92 3.12 2.50
CA MET A 64 -21.65 4.16 3.49
C MET A 64 -22.07 3.74 4.89
N ALA A 65 -23.21 3.07 5.04
CA ALA A 65 -23.70 2.58 6.32
C ALA A 65 -22.88 1.39 6.86
N TRP A 66 -22.30 0.58 5.98
CA TRP A 66 -21.29 -0.43 6.33
C TRP A 66 -19.93 0.16 6.68
N LYS A 67 -19.67 1.42 6.35
CA LYS A 67 -18.44 2.11 6.73
C LYS A 67 -18.56 2.70 8.15
N SER A 68 -18.90 1.84 9.11
CA SER A 68 -18.63 2.04 10.53
C SER A 68 -17.89 0.82 11.07
N ASP A 69 -16.64 1.09 11.45
CA ASP A 69 -15.81 0.39 12.44
C ASP A 69 -14.95 -0.83 12.11
N ASN A 70 -14.73 -1.23 10.86
CA ASN A 70 -13.71 -2.25 10.57
C ASN A 70 -12.76 -1.83 9.45
N ASN A 71 -11.83 -0.92 9.75
CA ASN A 71 -10.62 -0.73 8.95
C ASN A 71 -9.37 -0.85 9.81
N SER A 72 -9.27 -1.95 10.57
CA SER A 72 -7.98 -2.51 10.94
C SER A 72 -7.46 -3.33 9.76
N VAL A 73 -6.59 -2.70 8.96
CA VAL A 73 -5.52 -3.41 8.25
C VAL A 73 -4.94 -4.41 9.23
N THR A 74 -4.91 -5.69 8.86
CA THR A 74 -4.54 -6.85 9.67
C THR A 74 -3.49 -6.51 10.73
N ALA A 75 -3.95 -6.21 11.95
CA ALA A 75 -3.07 -6.02 13.08
C ALA A 75 -2.73 -7.42 13.59
N VAL A 76 -1.43 -7.72 13.60
CA VAL A 76 -0.84 -8.77 14.42
C VAL A 76 -1.46 -8.70 15.82
N PRO A 77 -1.82 -9.82 16.47
CA PRO A 77 -2.50 -9.81 17.77
C PRO A 77 -1.73 -8.92 18.76
N ARG A 78 -2.35 -7.80 19.12
CA ARG A 78 -1.80 -6.86 20.09
C ARG A 78 -2.21 -7.39 21.46
N GLU A 79 -1.27 -8.02 22.16
CA GLU A 79 -1.44 -8.29 23.58
C GLU A 79 -1.73 -6.96 24.29
N GLU A 80 -2.79 -6.96 25.10
CA GLU A 80 -3.23 -5.81 25.90
C GLU A 80 -2.13 -5.44 26.90
N ILE A 81 -1.32 -4.43 26.57
CA ILE A 81 -0.41 -3.82 27.52
C ILE A 81 -1.15 -2.72 28.28
N SER A 82 -1.28 -2.98 29.58
CA SER A 82 -1.90 -2.18 30.64
C SER A 82 -1.64 -0.67 30.53
N PRO A 83 -2.64 0.20 30.83
CA PRO A 83 -2.53 1.64 30.62
C PRO A 83 -1.94 2.35 31.84
N GLN A 84 -0.65 2.19 32.16
CA GLN A 84 0.02 3.05 33.14
C GLN A 84 1.50 3.27 32.81
N THR A 85 1.92 4.53 32.94
CA THR A 85 3.24 5.13 32.64
C THR A 85 3.29 5.74 31.25
N VAL A 86 3.56 7.06 31.21
CA VAL A 86 3.83 7.89 30.02
C VAL A 86 4.58 7.06 28.99
N SER A 87 3.84 6.51 28.02
CA SER A 87 4.30 5.37 27.24
C SER A 87 5.24 5.88 26.17
N GLN A 88 6.55 5.80 26.44
CA GLN A 88 7.55 5.83 25.38
C GLN A 88 7.13 4.78 24.34
N ASN A 89 6.87 5.22 23.11
CA ASN A 89 6.40 4.35 22.05
C ASN A 89 7.56 3.40 21.67
N GLU A 90 7.53 2.20 22.23
CA GLU A 90 8.49 1.14 21.97
C GLU A 90 8.01 0.28 20.81
N LEU A 91 8.86 0.12 19.80
CA LEU A 91 8.67 -0.74 18.66
C LEU A 91 9.58 -1.96 18.82
N VAL A 92 9.01 -3.15 18.63
CA VAL A 92 9.75 -4.42 18.65
C VAL A 92 10.05 -4.84 17.22
N ASN A 93 11.30 -5.22 16.94
CA ASN A 93 11.81 -5.55 15.60
C ASN A 93 11.38 -4.55 14.50
N PRO A 94 11.52 -3.23 14.71
CA PRO A 94 11.13 -2.26 13.69
C PRO A 94 11.95 -2.42 12.41
N LYS A 95 11.30 -2.16 11.28
CA LYS A 95 11.93 -2.13 9.96
C LYS A 95 11.52 -0.87 9.22
N PHE A 96 12.49 0.00 9.00
CA PHE A 96 12.35 1.21 8.18
C PHE A 96 12.96 0.95 6.81
N GLN A 97 12.27 1.38 5.76
CA GLN A 97 12.72 1.25 4.37
C GLN A 97 12.48 2.59 3.68
N SER A 98 13.49 3.07 2.98
CA SER A 98 13.42 4.34 2.26
C SER A 98 14.48 4.38 1.15
N GLU A 99 14.60 5.52 0.51
CA GLU A 99 15.56 5.79 -0.56
C GLU A 99 16.38 7.03 -0.18
N ASP A 100 17.67 7.01 -0.55
CA ASP A 100 18.52 8.18 -0.46
C ASP A 100 18.20 9.18 -1.60
N ASN A 101 18.90 10.32 -1.64
CA ASN A 101 18.71 11.32 -2.71
C ASN A 101 19.11 10.82 -4.10
N SER A 102 19.90 9.75 -4.16
CA SER A 102 20.32 9.09 -5.37
C SER A 102 19.31 8.05 -5.87
N GLY A 103 18.25 7.75 -5.11
CA GLY A 103 17.29 6.67 -5.40
C GLY A 103 17.82 5.27 -5.04
N GLN A 104 18.83 5.18 -4.18
CA GLN A 104 19.38 3.93 -3.67
C GLN A 104 18.51 3.46 -2.49
N PRO A 105 17.90 2.26 -2.57
CA PRO A 105 17.09 1.76 -1.49
C PRO A 105 17.97 1.37 -0.30
N TYR A 106 17.53 1.79 0.89
CA TYR A 106 18.14 1.40 2.15
C TYR A 106 17.07 0.93 3.14
N SER A 107 17.52 0.12 4.09
CA SER A 107 16.69 -0.35 5.19
C SER A 107 17.44 -0.25 6.51
N ILE A 108 16.71 0.10 7.57
CA ILE A 108 17.21 0.14 8.94
C ILE A 108 16.30 -0.77 9.76
N THR A 109 16.89 -1.79 10.36
CA THR A 109 16.23 -2.71 11.29
C THR A 109 16.88 -2.59 12.66
N ALA A 110 16.17 -2.91 13.73
CA ALA A 110 16.72 -2.97 15.08
C ALA A 110 15.97 -4.04 15.88
N ASP A 111 16.54 -4.52 16.98
CA ASP A 111 15.82 -5.43 17.89
C ASP A 111 14.67 -4.68 18.57
N LYS A 112 14.93 -3.42 18.94
CA LYS A 112 13.97 -2.51 19.58
C LYS A 112 14.24 -1.08 19.11
N ALA A 113 13.19 -0.28 19.00
CA ALA A 113 13.31 1.17 18.90
C ALA A 113 12.41 1.86 19.92
N THR A 114 12.91 2.91 20.55
CA THR A 114 12.13 3.74 21.48
C THR A 114 12.09 5.16 20.96
N GLN A 115 10.89 5.70 20.80
CA GLN A 115 10.72 7.09 20.39
C GLN A 115 11.12 8.04 21.53
N ASN A 116 11.93 9.05 21.24
CA ASN A 116 12.28 10.07 22.22
C ASN A 116 11.01 10.85 22.64
N ALA A 117 10.86 11.09 23.95
CA ALA A 117 9.69 11.76 24.51
C ALA A 117 9.70 13.29 24.27
N GLU A 118 10.88 13.88 24.15
CA GLU A 118 11.04 15.32 23.88
C GLU A 118 11.02 15.62 22.38
N ASP A 119 11.57 14.71 21.57
CA ASP A 119 11.57 14.81 20.11
C ASP A 119 10.98 13.55 19.47
N MET A 120 9.72 13.65 19.05
CA MET A 120 9.02 12.53 18.40
C MET A 120 9.65 12.11 17.06
N ASN A 121 10.55 12.90 16.49
CA ASN A 121 11.24 12.56 15.25
C ASN A 121 12.52 11.73 15.46
N THR A 122 12.94 11.56 16.72
CA THR A 122 14.15 10.82 17.09
C THR A 122 13.81 9.46 17.67
N LEU A 123 14.44 8.42 17.13
CA LEU A 123 14.27 7.03 17.53
C LEU A 123 15.59 6.48 18.08
N PHE A 124 15.59 6.03 19.33
CA PHE A 124 16.71 5.28 19.90
C PHE A 124 16.60 3.81 19.50
N LEU A 125 17.58 3.33 18.75
CA LEU A 125 17.65 1.98 18.20
C LEU A 125 18.59 1.11 19.04
N HIS A 126 18.13 -0.07 19.43
CA HIS A 126 18.98 -1.09 20.07
C HIS A 126 19.36 -2.17 19.05
N LYS A 127 20.67 -2.40 18.91
CA LYS A 127 21.28 -3.27 17.90
C LYS A 127 20.80 -2.96 16.48
N PRO A 128 20.98 -1.73 16.00
CA PRO A 128 20.59 -1.39 14.64
C PRO A 128 21.44 -2.16 13.61
N VAL A 129 20.77 -2.56 12.54
CA VAL A 129 21.36 -3.11 11.31
C VAL A 129 20.82 -2.28 10.16
N ALA A 130 21.71 -1.60 9.44
CA ALA A 130 21.35 -0.84 8.24
C ALA A 130 21.95 -1.51 7.00
N ASN A 131 21.18 -1.58 5.92
CA ASN A 131 21.64 -2.11 4.63
C ASN A 131 21.28 -1.13 3.53
N ILE A 132 22.20 -0.88 2.61
CA ILE A 132 21.99 -0.05 1.42
C ILE A 132 22.49 -0.77 0.17
N THR A 133 21.68 -0.76 -0.88
CA THR A 133 22.07 -1.26 -2.20
C THR A 133 22.54 -0.08 -3.05
N LEU A 134 23.83 -0.06 -3.37
CA LEU A 134 24.42 0.99 -4.17
C LEU A 134 24.00 0.89 -5.64
N LYS A 135 24.11 2.00 -6.39
CA LYS A 135 23.88 2.02 -7.86
C LYS A 135 24.77 1.06 -8.64
N SER A 136 25.93 0.69 -8.09
CA SER A 136 26.82 -0.33 -8.67
C SER A 136 26.28 -1.76 -8.56
N GLY A 137 25.20 -1.97 -7.79
CA GLY A 137 24.68 -3.29 -7.42
C GLY A 137 25.33 -3.87 -6.15
N SER A 138 26.36 -3.20 -5.62
CA SER A 138 27.06 -3.63 -4.41
C SER A 138 26.24 -3.30 -3.16
N THR A 139 26.26 -4.18 -2.16
CA THR A 139 25.49 -4.00 -0.91
C THR A 139 26.41 -3.71 0.27
N VAL A 140 26.13 -2.62 0.98
CA VAL A 140 26.81 -2.24 2.20
C VAL A 140 25.91 -2.52 3.40
N SER A 141 26.44 -3.22 4.40
CA SER A 141 25.78 -3.52 5.66
C SER A 141 26.49 -2.81 6.81
N LEU A 142 25.74 -2.23 7.72
CA LEU A 142 26.21 -1.53 8.90
C LEU A 142 25.54 -2.11 10.13
N THR A 143 26.29 -2.31 11.20
CA THR A 143 25.78 -2.81 12.49
C THR A 143 26.38 -2.00 13.63
N ALA A 144 25.65 -1.86 14.74
CA ALA A 144 26.15 -1.24 15.96
C ALA A 144 25.41 -1.80 17.19
N ILE A 145 25.84 -1.42 18.40
CA ILE A 145 25.16 -1.77 19.66
C ILE A 145 23.96 -0.84 19.89
N ASN A 146 24.15 0.46 19.69
CA ASN A 146 23.12 1.47 19.82
C ASN A 146 23.11 2.37 18.58
N GLY A 147 21.97 2.98 18.31
CA GLY A 147 21.89 4.04 17.34
C GLY A 147 20.79 5.04 17.67
N GLU A 148 20.89 6.20 17.05
CA GLU A 148 19.88 7.24 17.07
C GLU A 148 19.52 7.56 15.63
N TYR A 149 18.25 7.43 15.28
CA TYR A 149 17.74 7.71 13.96
C TYR A 149 16.80 8.90 13.99
N GLN A 150 17.18 9.97 13.28
CA GLN A 150 16.43 11.20 13.15
C GLN A 150 15.66 11.16 11.84
N GLN A 151 14.35 10.88 11.90
CA GLN A 151 13.56 10.51 10.73
C GLN A 151 13.41 11.67 9.71
N ALA A 152 13.17 12.90 10.18
CA ALA A 152 13.05 14.08 9.32
C ALA A 152 14.36 14.48 8.64
N GLU A 153 15.49 14.39 9.35
CA GLU A 153 16.81 14.77 8.81
C GLU A 153 17.46 13.60 8.04
N LYS A 154 16.92 12.39 8.20
CA LYS A 154 17.52 11.13 7.75
C LYS A 154 18.96 10.97 8.25
N GLY A 155 19.21 11.44 9.47
CA GLY A 155 20.47 11.26 10.19
C GLY A 155 20.45 9.93 10.95
N LEU A 156 21.55 9.17 10.88
CA LEU A 156 21.77 7.97 11.66
C LEU A 156 23.09 8.08 12.40
N MET A 157 23.02 8.17 13.72
CA MET A 157 24.18 8.11 14.61
C MET A 157 24.28 6.69 15.17
N LEU A 158 25.45 6.10 15.14
CA LEU A 158 25.73 4.76 15.63
C LEU A 158 26.79 4.84 16.73
N ASP A 159 26.55 4.13 17.83
CA ASP A 159 27.46 4.09 18.97
C ASP A 159 27.63 2.65 19.47
N GLY A 160 28.89 2.25 19.66
CA GLY A 160 29.26 0.95 20.19
C GLY A 160 29.49 -0.08 19.10
N ALA A 161 30.75 -0.54 18.98
CA ALA A 161 31.16 -1.62 18.09
C ALA A 161 30.56 -1.49 16.68
N VAL A 162 30.71 -0.31 16.08
CA VAL A 162 30.19 -0.05 14.74
C VAL A 162 31.01 -0.83 13.73
N GLU A 163 30.34 -1.65 12.93
CA GLU A 163 30.97 -2.42 11.87
C GLU A 163 30.24 -2.17 10.55
N VAL A 164 31.03 -1.84 9.52
CA VAL A 164 30.58 -1.68 8.14
C VAL A 164 31.21 -2.77 7.31
N GLN A 165 30.42 -3.49 6.54
CA GLN A 165 30.87 -4.54 5.64
C GLN A 165 30.33 -4.31 4.23
N ASN A 166 31.14 -4.66 3.24
CA ASN A 166 30.74 -4.68 1.85
C ASN A 166 30.90 -6.10 1.26
N ASP A 167 30.07 -6.45 0.30
CA ASP A 167 30.14 -7.71 -0.47
C ASP A 167 31.49 -7.95 -1.16
N SER A 168 32.23 -6.88 -1.44
CA SER A 168 33.56 -6.92 -2.06
C SER A 168 34.69 -7.27 -1.08
N GLY A 169 34.37 -7.61 0.18
CA GLY A 169 35.32 -8.05 1.20
C GLY A 169 36.00 -6.93 1.98
N TYR A 170 35.47 -5.70 1.90
CA TYR A 170 35.92 -4.59 2.74
C TYR A 170 35.15 -4.56 4.06
N LYS A 171 35.86 -4.32 5.16
CA LYS A 171 35.31 -4.16 6.50
C LYS A 171 35.90 -2.93 7.18
N ILE A 172 35.08 -2.16 7.86
CA ILE A 172 35.50 -1.00 8.66
C ILE A 172 34.91 -1.16 10.05
N GLN A 173 35.72 -0.95 11.09
CA GLN A 173 35.30 -1.00 12.47
C GLN A 173 35.65 0.31 13.18
N THR A 174 34.75 0.79 14.02
CA THR A 174 34.95 2.01 14.82
C THR A 174 34.02 2.02 16.04
N GLN A 175 34.21 2.97 16.96
CA GLN A 175 33.37 3.10 18.14
C GLN A 175 32.11 3.93 17.88
N LYS A 176 32.22 5.00 17.07
CA LYS A 176 31.10 5.88 16.72
C LYS A 176 31.10 6.21 15.24
N MET A 177 29.92 6.37 14.67
CA MET A 177 29.76 6.74 13.27
C MET A 177 28.51 7.57 13.08
N ASN A 178 28.62 8.70 12.40
CA ASN A 178 27.50 9.57 12.03
C ASN A 178 27.29 9.48 10.52
N ILE A 179 26.05 9.24 10.11
CA ILE A 179 25.67 9.02 8.72
C ILE A 179 24.55 10.00 8.40
N ASP A 180 24.79 10.87 7.42
CA ASP A 180 23.75 11.62 6.73
C ASP A 180 23.36 10.83 5.48
N VAL A 181 22.17 10.21 5.52
CA VAL A 181 21.68 9.39 4.41
C VAL A 181 21.25 10.26 3.22
N THR A 182 20.83 11.50 3.47
CA THR A 182 20.43 12.47 2.45
C THR A 182 21.64 12.92 1.63
N GLY A 183 22.71 13.34 2.31
CA GLY A 183 23.96 13.80 1.70
C GLY A 183 24.94 12.69 1.33
N GLN A 184 24.65 11.43 1.68
CA GLN A 184 25.59 10.30 1.58
C GLN A 184 26.95 10.62 2.24
N ILE A 185 26.90 11.31 3.39
CA ILE A 185 28.09 11.70 4.15
C ILE A 185 28.23 10.76 5.34
N ILE A 186 29.41 10.18 5.54
CA ILE A 186 29.71 9.35 6.70
C ILE A 186 30.92 9.95 7.41
N THR A 187 30.80 10.18 8.71
CA THR A 187 31.89 10.70 9.53
C THR A 187 32.10 9.86 10.77
N SER A 188 33.35 9.75 11.19
CA SER A 188 33.74 9.18 12.47
C SER A 188 34.92 9.97 13.01
N ASP A 189 34.79 10.44 14.25
CA ASP A 189 35.81 11.13 15.04
C ASP A 189 36.54 10.17 16.00
N THR A 190 36.18 8.89 15.98
CA THR A 190 36.83 7.84 16.78
C THR A 190 37.81 7.02 15.93
N PRO A 191 38.80 6.35 16.56
CA PRO A 191 39.72 5.48 15.82
C PRO A 191 38.98 4.48 14.93
N VAL A 192 39.49 4.34 13.70
CA VAL A 192 38.92 3.49 12.66
C VAL A 192 39.94 2.47 12.20
N THR A 193 39.53 1.20 12.12
CA THR A 193 40.31 0.13 11.52
C THR A 193 39.59 -0.39 10.29
N GLY A 194 40.26 -0.37 9.14
CA GLY A 194 39.74 -0.88 7.88
C GLY A 194 40.54 -2.10 7.43
N HIS A 195 39.84 -3.14 6.99
CA HIS A 195 40.39 -4.35 6.41
C HIS A 195 39.82 -4.53 5.01
N GLY A 196 40.68 -4.65 4.01
CA GLY A 196 40.29 -4.89 2.63
C GLY A 196 41.20 -5.92 1.98
N PRO A 197 40.82 -6.53 0.85
CA PRO A 197 41.55 -7.66 0.24
C PRO A 197 43.05 -7.38 -0.02
N GLN A 198 43.38 -6.13 -0.34
CA GLN A 198 44.73 -5.71 -0.72
C GLN A 198 45.47 -4.92 0.37
N ALA A 199 44.76 -4.43 1.40
CA ALA A 199 45.33 -3.50 2.36
C ALA A 199 44.57 -3.48 3.68
N ASP A 200 45.28 -3.16 4.75
CA ASP A 200 44.74 -2.85 6.07
C ASP A 200 45.08 -1.41 6.43
N ILE A 201 44.14 -0.67 7.01
CA ILE A 201 44.30 0.73 7.40
C ILE A 201 43.90 0.93 8.85
N THR A 202 44.63 1.78 9.54
CA THR A 202 44.27 2.28 10.87
C THR A 202 44.35 3.81 10.82
N ALA A 203 43.37 4.50 11.39
CA ALA A 203 43.27 5.95 11.35
C ALA A 203 42.58 6.48 12.62
N SER A 204 42.71 7.77 12.89
CA SER A 204 42.06 8.40 14.04
C SER A 204 40.64 8.86 13.76
N GLY A 205 40.25 8.92 12.48
CA GLY A 205 38.89 9.22 12.07
C GLY A 205 38.67 8.90 10.59
N LEU A 206 37.43 9.07 10.14
CA LEU A 206 36.97 8.77 8.79
C LEU A 206 36.01 9.87 8.32
N ASN A 207 36.14 10.28 7.06
CA ASN A 207 35.17 11.12 6.37
C ASN A 207 34.93 10.53 4.98
N VAL A 208 33.69 10.23 4.66
CA VAL A 208 33.26 9.67 3.38
C VAL A 208 32.24 10.61 2.77
N ASN A 209 32.41 10.89 1.49
CA ASN A 209 31.42 11.56 0.67
C ASN A 209 31.05 10.63 -0.49
N GLY A 210 29.86 10.04 -0.40
CA GLY A 210 29.36 9.06 -1.38
C GLY A 210 29.15 9.64 -2.77
N ASP A 211 28.71 10.90 -2.86
CA ASP A 211 28.47 11.59 -4.13
C ASP A 211 29.75 11.77 -4.95
N SER A 212 30.81 12.25 -4.31
CA SER A 212 32.13 12.41 -4.93
C SER A 212 32.94 11.11 -4.96
N LYS A 213 32.48 10.06 -4.27
CA LYS A 213 33.19 8.78 -4.07
C LYS A 213 34.57 8.97 -3.43
N ILE A 214 34.70 9.99 -2.59
CA ILE A 214 35.94 10.32 -1.88
C ILE A 214 35.84 9.78 -0.46
N LEU A 215 36.90 9.11 -0.04
CA LEU A 215 37.04 8.57 1.31
C LEU A 215 38.38 9.02 1.89
N ILE A 216 38.31 9.71 3.04
CA ILE A 216 39.43 10.37 3.70
C ILE A 216 39.58 9.79 5.10
N PHE A 217 40.76 9.26 5.40
CA PHE A 217 41.13 8.82 6.73
C PHE A 217 41.90 9.93 7.45
N ASN A 218 41.39 10.36 8.59
CA ASN A 218 41.98 11.45 9.36
C ASN A 218 43.13 10.94 10.23
N GLY A 219 44.22 11.71 10.25
CA GLY A 219 45.49 11.33 10.87
C GLY A 219 45.53 11.51 12.39
N PRO A 220 46.42 10.79 13.10
CA PRO A 220 47.43 9.85 12.56
C PRO A 220 46.81 8.60 11.91
N ALA A 221 47.39 8.18 10.78
CA ALA A 221 46.94 7.04 9.98
C ALA A 221 48.11 6.18 9.48
N LYS A 222 47.89 4.85 9.40
CA LYS A 222 48.85 3.85 8.93
C LYS A 222 48.16 2.90 7.96
N LEU A 223 48.71 2.79 6.75
CA LEU A 223 48.28 1.87 5.70
C LEU A 223 49.31 0.75 5.54
N THR A 224 48.86 -0.50 5.54
CA THR A 224 49.67 -1.69 5.31
C THR A 224 49.18 -2.39 4.05
N LEU A 225 50.01 -2.46 3.02
CA LEU A 225 49.66 -3.11 1.76
C LEU A 225 50.09 -4.58 1.78
N ARG A 226 49.21 -5.47 1.36
CA ARG A 226 49.49 -6.91 1.22
C ARG A 226 49.86 -7.19 -0.24
N LYS A 227 50.97 -7.89 -0.44
CA LYS A 227 51.38 -8.34 -1.78
C LYS A 227 50.37 -9.38 -2.25
N ALA A 228 49.75 -9.16 -3.41
CA ALA A 228 48.96 -10.20 -4.06
C ALA A 228 49.91 -11.36 -4.39
N GLU A 229 49.75 -12.51 -3.73
CA GLU A 229 50.44 -13.72 -4.18
C GLU A 229 49.87 -14.10 -5.55
N PRO A 230 50.72 -14.30 -6.58
CA PRO A 230 50.24 -14.84 -7.83
C PRO A 230 49.64 -16.21 -7.52
N VAL A 231 48.36 -16.38 -7.84
CA VAL A 231 47.69 -17.68 -7.76
C VAL A 231 48.56 -18.69 -8.50
N SER A 232 49.22 -19.56 -7.75
CA SER A 232 50.06 -20.61 -8.31
C SER A 232 49.16 -21.52 -9.13
N SER A 233 49.15 -21.33 -10.44
CA SER A 233 48.50 -22.22 -11.39
C SER A 233 49.03 -23.62 -11.15
N ALA A 234 48.18 -24.49 -10.60
CA ALA A 234 48.48 -25.90 -10.43
C ALA A 234 48.98 -26.47 -11.77
N PRO A 235 50.10 -27.21 -11.81
CA PRO A 235 50.52 -27.86 -13.04
C PRO A 235 49.42 -28.80 -13.52
N PRO A 236 49.07 -28.83 -14.81
CA PRO A 236 48.18 -29.85 -15.33
C PRO A 236 48.78 -31.21 -15.00
N SER A 237 48.02 -32.02 -14.24
CA SER A 237 48.39 -33.40 -13.94
C SER A 237 48.39 -34.18 -15.25
N SER A 238 49.59 -34.49 -15.76
CA SER A 238 49.77 -35.38 -16.90
C SER A 238 49.29 -36.79 -16.53
N ARG A 239 48.37 -37.35 -17.33
CA ARG A 239 48.04 -38.76 -17.32
C ARG A 239 48.21 -39.32 -18.72
#